data_AF-A0A920BH00-F1
#
_entry.id   AF-A0A920BH00-F1
#
_cell.length_a   1.000
_cell.length_b   1.000
_cell.length_c   1.000
_cell.angle_alpha   90.00
_cell.angle_beta   90.00
_cell.angle_gamma   90.00
#
_symmetry.space_group_name_H-M   'P 1'
#
loop_
_entity.id
_entity.type
_entity.pdbx_description
1 polymer ?
#
loop_
_entity_poly.entity_id
_entity_poly.type
_entity_poly.pdbx_seq_one_letter_code
_entity_poly.pdbx_strand_id
1 'polypeptide(L)'
;MGNLKNKFKKLIAGPGVYICDECIDLCNEIIDEELSQPSELGFDELPKPEEINAFLDDYIIGQEQAKRILSVAVYNHYKRVQVGEKMMTRLNFLKVISCL
;
A
#
# COMPACT_ATOMS: atom_id res chain seq x y z
N MET A 1 17.65 20.21 -41.25
CA MET A 1 16.35 20.87 -41.52
C MET A 1 15.26 19.83 -41.31
N GLY A 2 14.52 19.92 -40.20
CA GLY A 2 13.48 18.96 -39.80
C GLY A 2 12.78 19.52 -38.57
N ASN A 3 11.73 20.29 -38.82
CA ASN A 3 11.00 21.05 -37.81
C ASN A 3 10.12 20.10 -36.97
N LEU A 4 10.50 19.87 -35.72
CA LEU A 4 9.55 19.42 -34.68
C LEU A 4 9.54 20.40 -33.49
N LYS A 5 9.67 21.69 -33.80
CA LYS A 5 9.14 22.71 -32.89
C LYS A 5 7.62 22.60 -33.01
N ASN A 6 6.96 22.53 -31.86
CA ASN A 6 5.53 22.79 -31.66
C ASN A 6 4.63 21.54 -31.50
N LYS A 7 4.69 20.86 -30.35
CA LYS A 7 3.49 20.20 -29.78
C LYS A 7 3.53 19.78 -28.29
N PHE A 8 4.60 19.99 -27.54
CA PHE A 8 4.62 19.64 -26.11
C PHE A 8 4.30 20.87 -25.25
N LYS A 9 3.02 21.01 -24.90
CA LYS A 9 2.46 22.09 -24.07
C LYS A 9 2.59 21.69 -22.60
N LYS A 10 3.74 22.03 -22.03
CA LYS A 10 4.19 21.96 -20.62
C LYS A 10 5.27 20.89 -20.46
N LEU A 11 6.37 21.30 -19.84
CA LEU A 11 7.56 20.50 -19.60
C LEU A 11 7.92 20.75 -18.15
N ILE A 12 7.96 19.69 -17.34
CA ILE A 12 8.50 19.77 -15.98
C ILE A 12 10.02 19.59 -16.13
N ALA A 13 10.79 20.61 -15.74
CA ALA A 13 12.24 20.64 -15.92
C ALA A 13 12.98 20.58 -14.57
N GLY A 14 13.86 19.59 -14.42
CA GLY A 14 14.85 19.50 -13.35
C GLY A 14 16.28 19.67 -13.91
N PRO A 15 17.31 19.78 -13.05
CA PRO A 15 18.69 19.93 -13.52
C PRO A 15 19.13 18.70 -14.33
N GLY A 16 19.33 18.90 -15.64
CA GLY A 16 19.78 17.86 -16.57
C GLY A 16 18.72 16.86 -17.03
N VAL A 17 17.45 17.04 -16.66
CA VAL A 17 16.36 16.09 -16.96
C VAL A 17 15.11 16.83 -17.43
N TYR A 18 14.48 16.31 -18.48
CA TYR A 18 13.25 16.85 -19.07
C TYR A 18 12.20 15.73 -19.16
N ILE A 19 10.99 15.98 -18.67
CA ILE A 19 9.86 15.04 -18.75
C ILE A 19 8.74 15.65 -19.60
N CYS A 20 8.19 14.86 -20.53
CA CYS A 20 7.12 15.25 -21.44
C CYS A 20 5.73 14.98 -20.85
N ASP A 21 4.68 15.69 -21.28
CA ASP A 21 3.30 15.45 -20.79
C ASP A 21 2.83 14.01 -21.05
N GLU A 22 3.13 13.45 -22.23
CA GLU A 22 2.80 12.05 -22.57
C GLU A 22 3.49 11.05 -21.62
N CYS A 23 4.69 11.40 -21.17
CA CYS A 23 5.48 10.61 -20.24
C CYS A 23 4.86 10.67 -18.83
N ILE A 24 4.25 11.81 -18.46
CA ILE A 24 3.53 11.98 -17.20
C ILE A 24 2.27 11.12 -17.21
N ASP A 25 1.49 11.16 -18.30
CA ASP A 25 0.28 10.36 -18.45
C ASP A 25 0.59 8.86 -18.40
N LEU A 26 1.62 8.42 -19.14
CA LEU A 26 2.08 7.02 -19.10
C LEU A 26 2.54 6.61 -17.69
N CYS A 27 3.30 7.46 -16.99
CA CYS A 27 3.69 7.18 -15.62
C CYS A 27 2.47 7.09 -14.68
N ASN A 28 1.47 7.94 -14.85
CA ASN A 28 0.24 7.91 -14.07
C ASN A 28 -0.55 6.62 -14.32
N GLU A 29 -0.65 6.17 -15.58
CA GLU A 29 -1.28 4.90 -15.93
C GLU A 29 -0.57 3.71 -15.26
N ILE A 30 0.77 3.67 -15.32
CA ILE A 30 1.56 2.62 -14.65
C ILE A 30 1.37 2.65 -13.13
N ILE A 31 1.36 3.84 -12.52
CA ILE A 31 1.15 3.99 -11.07
C ILE A 31 -0.26 3.56 -10.69
N ASP A 32 -1.28 3.93 -11.46
CA ASP A 32 -2.66 3.55 -11.22
C ASP A 32 -2.84 2.04 -11.38
N GLU A 33 -2.18 1.39 -12.33
CA GLU A 33 -2.16 -0.08 -12.46
C GLU A 33 -1.48 -0.77 -11.27
N GLU A 34 -0.40 -0.21 -10.73
CA GLU A 34 0.27 -0.74 -9.52
C GLU A 34 -0.57 -0.53 -8.25
N LEU A 35 -1.28 0.59 -8.13
CA LEU A 35 -2.17 0.89 -6.99
C LEU A 35 -3.52 0.18 -7.07
N SER A 36 -4.00 -0.07 -8.29
CA SER A 36 -5.27 -0.77 -8.56
C SER A 36 -5.12 -2.28 -8.56
N GLN A 37 -3.89 -2.80 -8.63
CA GLN A 37 -3.62 -4.16 -8.19
C GLN A 37 -4.02 -4.23 -6.72
N PRO A 38 -5.13 -4.91 -6.35
CA PRO A 38 -5.34 -5.23 -4.96
C PRO A 38 -4.08 -5.97 -4.54
N SER A 39 -3.36 -5.47 -3.54
CA SER A 39 -2.39 -6.31 -2.86
C SER A 39 -3.14 -7.62 -2.58
N GLU A 40 -2.75 -8.73 -3.19
CA GLU A 40 -3.41 -10.03 -2.92
C GLU A 40 -3.31 -10.40 -1.42
N LEU A 41 -2.49 -9.65 -0.68
CA LEU A 41 -2.38 -9.62 0.77
C LEU A 41 -3.15 -8.43 1.40
N GLY A 42 -4.28 -8.06 0.82
CA GLY A 42 -5.25 -7.20 1.47
C GLY A 42 -5.78 -7.94 2.68
N PHE A 43 -5.14 -7.75 3.83
CA PHE A 43 -5.65 -8.20 5.12
C PHE A 43 -6.93 -7.42 5.50
N ASP A 44 -7.81 -7.08 4.55
CA ASP A 44 -8.97 -6.22 4.80
C ASP A 44 -9.87 -6.76 5.91
N GLU A 45 -9.83 -8.08 6.11
CA GLU A 45 -10.48 -8.73 7.24
C GLU A 45 -9.49 -9.62 7.99
N LEU A 46 -9.05 -9.16 9.17
CA LEU A 46 -8.24 -9.98 10.07
C LEU A 46 -9.12 -11.03 10.75
N PRO A 47 -8.71 -12.31 10.75
CA PRO A 47 -9.46 -13.35 11.44
C PRO A 47 -9.52 -13.04 12.94
N LYS A 48 -10.65 -13.34 13.56
CA LYS A 48 -10.85 -13.12 14.99
C LYS A 48 -9.88 -14.00 15.79
N PRO A 49 -9.48 -13.61 17.01
CA PRO A 49 -8.64 -14.44 17.87
C PRO A 49 -9.20 -15.86 18.09
N GLU A 50 -10.52 -16.04 18.07
CA GLU A 50 -11.17 -17.35 18.17
C GLU A 50 -10.89 -18.24 16.95
N GLU A 51 -10.93 -17.67 15.75
CA GLU A 51 -10.63 -18.39 14.49
C GLU A 51 -9.14 -18.76 14.42
N ILE A 52 -8.26 -17.86 14.87
CA ILE A 52 -6.82 -18.15 14.98
C ILE A 52 -6.58 -19.26 16.00
N ASN A 53 -7.28 -19.24 17.13
CA ASN A 53 -7.15 -20.29 18.15
C ASN A 53 -7.64 -21.66 17.62
N ALA A 54 -8.78 -21.68 16.94
CA ALA A 54 -9.30 -22.90 16.32
C ALA A 54 -8.34 -23.45 15.25
N PHE A 55 -7.72 -22.58 14.46
CA PHE A 55 -6.68 -23.00 13.52
C PHE A 55 -5.46 -23.61 14.22
N LEU A 56 -5.07 -23.08 15.39
CA LEU A 56 -3.96 -23.63 16.17
C LEU A 56 -4.30 -24.99 16.78
N ASP A 57 -5.57 -25.30 17.03
CA ASP A 57 -6.00 -26.59 17.60
C ASP A 57 -5.67 -27.77 16.68
N ASP A 58 -5.62 -27.55 15.36
CA ASP A 58 -5.27 -28.59 14.38
C ASP A 58 -3.78 -28.99 14.44
N TYR A 59 -2.91 -28.12 14.99
CA TYR A 59 -1.46 -28.31 14.99
C TYR A 59 -0.84 -28.41 16.39
N ILE A 60 -1.49 -27.83 17.41
CA ILE A 60 -0.97 -27.72 18.78
C ILE A 60 -1.94 -28.42 19.74
N ILE A 61 -1.52 -29.61 20.19
CA ILE A 61 -2.29 -30.42 21.13
C ILE A 61 -2.10 -29.87 22.56
N GLY A 62 -3.21 -29.46 23.18
CA GLY A 62 -3.23 -28.86 24.52
C GLY A 62 -2.73 -27.42 24.55
N GLN A 63 -2.07 -27.01 25.65
CA GLN A 63 -1.51 -25.66 25.81
C GLN A 63 -2.55 -24.52 25.63
N GLU A 64 -3.76 -24.71 26.17
CA GLU A 64 -4.88 -23.78 26.01
C GLU A 64 -4.55 -22.32 26.34
N GLN A 65 -3.77 -22.11 27.40
CA GLN A 65 -3.36 -20.76 27.79
C GLN A 65 -2.42 -20.12 26.75
N ALA A 66 -1.48 -20.89 26.19
CA ALA A 66 -0.54 -20.38 25.21
C ALA A 66 -1.23 -20.05 23.89
N LYS A 67 -2.11 -20.92 23.39
CA LYS A 67 -2.85 -20.69 22.13
C LYS A 67 -3.73 -19.44 22.24
N ARG A 68 -4.44 -19.26 23.36
CA ARG A 68 -5.22 -18.04 23.62
C ARG A 68 -4.36 -16.77 23.62
N ILE A 69 -3.22 -16.79 24.30
CA ILE A 69 -2.31 -15.63 24.35
C ILE A 69 -1.76 -15.32 22.96
N LEU A 70 -1.34 -16.35 22.21
CA LEU A 70 -0.77 -16.20 20.88
C LEU A 70 -1.80 -15.62 19.90
N SER A 71 -3.02 -16.16 19.89
CA SER A 71 -4.10 -15.66 19.01
C SER A 71 -4.41 -14.18 19.23
N VAL A 72 -4.48 -13.74 20.50
CA VAL A 72 -4.72 -12.33 20.83
C VAL A 72 -3.51 -11.47 20.47
N ALA A 73 -2.29 -11.94 20.72
CA ALA A 73 -1.06 -11.21 20.42
C ALA A 73 -0.90 -11.00 18.91
N VAL A 74 -1.11 -12.04 18.11
CA VAL A 74 -1.04 -12.01 16.65
C VAL A 74 -2.11 -11.09 16.08
N TYR A 75 -3.38 -11.24 16.49
CA TYR A 75 -4.46 -10.35 16.07
C TYR A 75 -4.14 -8.88 16.35
N ASN A 76 -3.67 -8.57 17.55
CA ASN A 76 -3.33 -7.19 17.92
C ASN A 76 -2.09 -6.68 17.17
N HIS A 77 -1.11 -7.53 16.89
CA HIS A 77 0.06 -7.16 16.10
C HIS A 77 -0.36 -6.74 14.69
N TYR A 78 -1.12 -7.59 13.98
CA TYR A 78 -1.58 -7.26 12.64
C TYR A 78 -2.55 -6.08 12.60
N LYS A 79 -3.41 -5.93 13.61
CA LYS A 79 -4.26 -4.75 13.75
C LYS A 79 -3.43 -3.46 13.86
N ARG A 80 -2.30 -3.49 14.58
CA ARG A 80 -1.38 -2.34 14.66
C ARG A 80 -0.68 -2.07 13.33
N VAL A 81 -0.24 -3.12 12.63
CA VAL A 81 0.41 -3.00 11.32
C VAL A 81 -0.53 -2.36 10.30
N GLN A 82 -1.78 -2.83 10.20
CA GLN A 82 -2.78 -2.24 9.30
C GLN A 82 -3.10 -0.77 9.59
N VAL A 83 -3.18 -0.40 10.87
CA VAL A 83 -3.38 1.00 11.24
C VAL A 83 -2.16 1.82 10.83
N GLY A 84 -0.95 1.29 10.99
CA GLY A 84 0.30 1.92 10.53
C GLY A 84 0.35 2.10 9.01
N GLU A 85 -0.05 1.08 8.25
CA GLU A 85 -0.13 1.13 6.78
C GLU A 85 -1.18 2.16 6.32
N LYS A 86 -2.40 2.10 6.86
CA LYS A 86 -3.46 3.09 6.57
C LYS A 86 -3.04 4.51 6.95
N MET A 87 -2.31 4.69 8.04
CA MET A 87 -1.80 6.00 8.47
C MET A 87 -0.69 6.51 7.55
N MET A 88 0.17 5.64 7.02
CA MET A 88 1.19 6.00 6.03
C MET A 88 0.57 6.43 4.69
N THR A 89 -0.45 5.72 4.20
CA THR A 89 -1.20 6.11 3.00
C THR A 89 -1.91 7.46 3.19
N ARG A 90 -2.45 7.72 4.39
CA ARG A 90 -3.11 8.98 4.73
C ARG A 90 -2.13 10.15 4.92
N LEU A 91 -0.93 9.90 5.45
CA LEU A 91 0.14 10.91 5.52
C LEU A 91 0.65 11.28 4.13
N ASN A 92 0.71 10.33 3.20
CA ASN A 92 1.06 10.60 1.80
C ASN A 92 0.03 11.53 1.14
N PHE A 93 -1.26 11.36 1.43
CA PHE A 93 -2.33 12.25 0.94
C PHE A 93 -2.24 13.68 1.52
N LEU A 94 -1.87 13.82 2.80
CA LEU A 94 -1.69 15.13 3.45
C LEU A 94 -0.43 15.87 2.98
N LYS A 95 0.66 15.15 2.62
CA LYS A 95 1.87 15.78 2.05
C LYS A 95 1.63 16.37 0.66
N VAL A 96 0.76 15.77 -0.15
CA VAL A 96 0.45 16.27 -1.51
C VAL A 96 -0.31 17.60 -1.44
N ILE A 97 -1.20 17.80 -0.45
CA ILE A 97 -1.98 19.05 -0.31
C ILE A 97 -1.15 20.20 0.30
N SER A 98 -0.11 19.91 1.09
CA SER A 98 0.76 20.94 1.68
C SER A 98 1.90 21.42 0.77
N CYS A 99 2.10 20.80 -0.40
CA CYS A 99 3.14 21.15 -1.36
C CYS A 99 2.58 21.83 -2.63
N LEU A 100 1.28 22.16 -2.65
CA LEU A 100 0.62 23.05 -3.61
C LEU A 100 0.26 24.36 -2.90
#